data_AF-A0A4V2M6D8-F1
#
_entry.id   AF-A0A4V2M6D8-F1
#
_cell.length_a   1.000
_cell.length_b   1.000
_cell.length_c   1.000
_cell.angle_alpha   90.00
_cell.angle_beta   90.00
_cell.angle_gamma   90.00
#
_symmetry.space_group_name_H-M   'P 1'
#
loop_
_entity.id
_entity.type
_entity.pdbx_description
1 polymer ?
#
loop_
_entity_poly.entity_id
_entity_poly.type
_entity_poly.pdbx_seq_one_letter_code
_entity_poly.pdbx_strand_id
1 'polypeptide(L)'
;MTGDREFLRSELLAVAAAVVPGQRPVVTHDPGPINPGVLFDGRGPATVSRVTVQTGNPRSPDPVAEVEAAADALRARGWTADVVPPENGHYRVAAQRDGFDVAVHAWEADWRITLTGETPVVS
;
A
#
# COMPACT_ATOMS: atom_id res chain seq x y z
N MET A 1 3.64 9.02 15.41
CA MET A 1 3.62 9.75 14.11
C MET A 1 4.83 9.46 13.22
N THR A 2 6.07 9.85 13.55
CA THR A 2 7.22 9.50 12.66
C THR A 2 7.48 8.00 12.62
N GLY A 3 7.40 7.32 13.77
CA GLY A 3 7.58 5.86 13.86
C GLY A 3 6.53 5.07 13.06
N ASP A 4 5.25 5.42 13.14
CA ASP A 4 4.18 4.71 12.41
C ASP A 4 4.32 4.86 10.90
N ARG A 5 4.66 6.07 10.44
CA ARG A 5 4.90 6.36 9.03
C ARG A 5 6.15 5.64 8.52
N GLU A 6 7.24 5.63 9.30
CA GLU A 6 8.46 4.91 8.94
C GLU A 6 8.24 3.39 8.92
N PHE A 7 7.50 2.87 9.90
CA PHE A 7 7.07 1.48 9.94
C PHE A 7 6.27 1.13 8.69
N LEU A 8 5.22 1.90 8.38
CA LEU A 8 4.40 1.70 7.19
C LEU A 8 5.22 1.75 5.90
N ARG A 9 6.10 2.75 5.75
CA ARG A 9 7.01 2.85 4.59
C ARG A 9 7.88 1.60 4.49
N SER A 10 8.43 1.10 5.60
CA SER A 10 9.29 -0.07 5.61
C SER A 10 8.54 -1.36 5.24
N GLU A 11 7.30 -1.51 5.69
CA GLU A 11 6.42 -2.63 5.35
C GLU A 11 6.11 -2.62 3.85
N LEU A 12 5.66 -1.48 3.30
CA LEU A 12 5.32 -1.36 1.89
C LEU A 12 6.52 -1.64 0.97
N LEU A 13 7.72 -1.15 1.33
CA LEU A 13 8.95 -1.43 0.59
C LEU A 13 9.33 -2.90 0.63
N ALA A 14 9.19 -3.55 1.80
CA ALA A 14 9.52 -4.96 1.95
C ALA A 14 8.55 -5.86 1.15
N VAL A 15 7.25 -5.57 1.20
CA VAL A 15 6.24 -6.29 0.40
C VAL A 15 6.52 -6.08 -1.09
N ALA A 16 6.71 -4.84 -1.54
CA ALA A 16 6.98 -4.56 -2.96
C ALA A 16 8.26 -5.27 -3.48
N ALA A 17 9.32 -5.35 -2.67
CA ALA A 17 10.54 -6.08 -3.05
C ALA A 17 10.33 -7.60 -3.13
N ALA A 18 9.43 -8.16 -2.32
CA ALA A 18 9.08 -9.58 -2.34
C ALA A 18 8.19 -9.94 -3.54
N VAL A 19 7.27 -9.05 -3.92
CA VAL A 19 6.33 -9.26 -5.04
C VAL A 19 7.03 -9.33 -6.38
N VAL A 20 8.01 -8.45 -6.62
CA VAL A 20 8.75 -8.41 -7.88
C VAL A 20 10.25 -8.53 -7.61
N PRO A 21 10.76 -9.76 -7.42
CA PRO A 21 12.17 -9.99 -7.11
C PRO A 21 13.11 -9.40 -8.17
N GLY A 22 14.20 -8.78 -7.70
CA GLY A 22 15.19 -8.16 -8.58
C GLY A 22 14.79 -6.78 -9.13
N GLN A 23 13.57 -6.31 -8.85
CA GLN A 23 13.17 -4.92 -9.10
C GLN A 23 13.32 -4.09 -7.84
N ARG A 24 13.68 -2.82 -8.02
CA ARG A 24 13.81 -1.88 -6.89
C ARG A 24 12.49 -1.11 -6.71
N PRO A 25 11.78 -1.30 -5.59
CA PRO A 25 10.59 -0.51 -5.31
C PRO A 25 10.95 0.95 -5.05
N VAL A 26 10.03 1.85 -5.41
CA VAL A 26 10.20 3.30 -5.28
C VAL A 26 9.03 3.88 -4.51
N VAL A 27 9.32 4.70 -3.50
CA VAL A 27 8.31 5.53 -2.84
C VAL A 27 7.95 6.69 -3.78
N THR A 28 6.70 6.73 -4.24
CA THR A 28 6.23 7.76 -5.19
C THR A 28 5.39 8.83 -4.53
N HIS A 29 4.78 8.53 -3.38
CA HIS A 29 4.04 9.48 -2.58
C HIS A 29 4.27 9.22 -1.10
N ASP A 30 4.65 10.24 -0.36
CA ASP A 30 4.90 10.12 1.07
C ASP A 30 4.84 11.50 1.75
N PRO A 31 3.66 12.12 1.80
CA PRO A 31 3.44 13.33 2.59
C PRO A 31 3.52 13.03 4.08
N GLY A 32 3.90 14.06 4.86
CA GLY A 32 3.71 14.03 6.31
C GLY A 32 2.24 13.93 6.70
N PRO A 33 1.92 13.90 8.01
CA PRO A 33 0.55 13.79 8.48
C PRO A 33 -0.36 14.84 7.83
N ILE A 34 -1.43 14.37 7.18
CA ILE A 34 -2.47 15.19 6.56
C ILE A 34 -3.70 15.09 7.45
N ASN A 35 -4.36 16.21 7.69
CA ASN A 35 -5.66 16.24 8.33
C ASN A 35 -6.75 16.25 7.24
N PRO A 36 -7.50 15.15 7.02
CA PRO A 36 -8.49 15.07 5.95
C PRO A 36 -9.70 16.00 6.14
N GLY A 37 -9.86 16.61 7.33
CA GLY A 37 -11.06 17.35 7.73
C GLY A 37 -10.93 18.86 7.87
N VAL A 38 -9.75 19.47 7.65
CA VAL A 38 -9.55 20.92 7.87
C VAL A 38 -9.59 21.73 6.58
N LEU A 39 -10.81 21.96 6.11
CA LEU A 39 -11.16 23.25 5.56
C LEU A 39 -12.07 23.94 6.59
N PHE A 40 -11.52 24.90 7.35
CA PHE A 40 -12.25 25.86 8.20
C PHE A 40 -13.11 25.29 9.36
N ASP A 41 -12.58 25.23 10.59
CA ASP A 41 -13.32 25.49 11.86
C ASP A 41 -12.60 25.08 13.16
N GLY A 42 -11.40 24.47 13.10
CA GLY A 42 -10.54 24.34 14.28
C GLY A 42 -10.96 23.26 15.29
N ARG A 43 -11.70 22.23 14.86
CA ARG A 43 -11.85 20.99 15.63
C ARG A 43 -10.64 20.06 15.40
N GLY A 44 -10.21 19.36 16.45
CA GLY A 44 -8.92 18.65 16.56
C GLY A 44 -8.59 17.67 15.42
N PRO A 45 -7.30 17.45 15.11
CA PRO A 45 -6.88 16.82 13.86
C PRO A 45 -6.97 15.30 13.90
N ALA A 46 -7.94 14.70 13.19
CA ALA A 46 -7.74 13.35 12.69
C ALA A 46 -6.59 13.42 11.67
N THR A 47 -5.36 13.08 12.06
CA THR A 47 -4.20 13.10 11.16
C THR A 47 -3.79 11.70 10.76
N VAL A 48 -3.71 11.44 9.46
CA VAL A 48 -3.16 10.20 8.89
C VAL A 48 -1.99 10.55 7.97
N SER A 49 -0.98 9.67 7.91
CA SER A 49 0.05 9.73 6.87
C SER A 49 -0.29 8.68 5.82
N ARG A 50 -0.16 9.05 4.54
CA ARG A 50 -0.34 8.13 3.40
C ARG A 50 1.01 7.89 2.74
N VAL A 51 1.31 6.64 2.42
CA VAL A 51 2.54 6.25 1.70
C VAL A 51 2.16 5.41 0.50
N THR A 52 2.74 5.71 -0.66
CA THR A 52 2.59 4.93 -1.89
C THR A 52 3.95 4.46 -2.37
N VAL A 53 4.04 3.17 -2.63
CA VAL A 53 5.19 2.47 -3.21
C VAL A 53 4.78 1.85 -4.53
N GLN A 54 5.65 1.96 -5.53
CA GLN A 54 5.47 1.28 -6.82
C GLN A 54 6.67 0.39 -7.14
N THR A 55 6.38 -0.72 -7.80
CA THR A 55 7.35 -1.63 -8.41
C THR A 55 6.71 -2.28 -9.64
N GLY A 56 7.41 -3.18 -10.32
CA GLY A 56 6.87 -3.90 -11.47
C GLY A 56 7.96 -4.42 -12.40
N ASN A 57 7.66 -5.47 -13.16
CA ASN A 57 8.56 -6.01 -14.18
C ASN A 57 8.06 -5.64 -15.59
N PRO A 58 8.61 -4.61 -16.25
CA PRO A 58 8.13 -4.16 -17.56
C PRO A 58 8.35 -5.18 -18.67
N ARG A 59 9.16 -6.22 -18.46
CA ARG A 59 9.44 -7.27 -19.47
C ARG A 59 8.50 -8.46 -19.37
N SER A 60 7.85 -8.65 -18.23
CA SER A 60 6.98 -9.80 -17.97
C SER A 60 6.02 -9.45 -16.84
N PRO A 61 5.07 -8.53 -17.07
CA PRO A 61 4.06 -8.19 -16.09
C PRO A 61 3.07 -9.34 -15.92
N ASP A 62 2.74 -9.68 -14.67
CA ASP A 62 1.71 -10.65 -14.32
C ASP A 62 0.89 -10.11 -13.14
N PRO A 63 -0.11 -9.25 -13.39
CA PRO A 63 -0.82 -8.55 -12.32
C PRO A 63 -1.62 -9.51 -11.41
N VAL A 64 -1.99 -10.69 -11.91
CA VAL A 64 -2.68 -11.71 -11.09
C VAL A 64 -1.69 -12.29 -10.09
N ALA A 65 -0.55 -12.80 -10.58
CA ALA A 65 0.46 -13.40 -9.72
C ALA A 65 1.07 -12.39 -8.75
N GLU A 66 1.28 -11.15 -9.20
CA GLU A 66 1.83 -10.09 -8.36
C GLU A 66 0.88 -9.71 -7.20
N VAL A 67 -0.43 -9.68 -7.42
CA VAL A 67 -1.42 -9.38 -6.36
C VAL A 67 -1.57 -10.54 -5.38
N GLU A 68 -1.56 -11.78 -5.85
CA GLU A 68 -1.53 -12.96 -4.97
C GLU A 68 -0.25 -12.98 -4.11
N ALA A 69 0.91 -12.74 -4.73
CA ALA A 69 2.17 -12.64 -4.02
C ALA A 69 2.18 -11.49 -3.00
N ALA A 70 1.52 -10.37 -3.29
CA ALA A 70 1.38 -9.26 -2.36
C ALA A 70 0.54 -9.65 -1.14
N ALA A 71 -0.59 -10.35 -1.35
CA ALA A 71 -1.43 -10.85 -0.27
C ALA A 71 -0.64 -11.80 0.64
N ASP A 72 0.10 -12.75 0.05
CA ASP A 72 0.90 -13.70 0.81
C ASP A 72 2.05 -13.04 1.57
N ALA A 73 2.74 -12.08 0.94
CA ALA A 73 3.78 -11.30 1.60
C ALA A 73 3.23 -10.46 2.77
N LEU A 74 2.03 -9.88 2.63
CA LEU A 74 1.34 -9.18 3.71
C LEU A 74 0.98 -10.14 4.85
N ARG A 75 0.37 -11.30 4.54
CA ARG A 75 0.01 -12.32 5.55
C ARG A 75 1.22 -12.85 6.30
N ALA A 76 2.32 -13.14 5.60
CA ALA A 76 3.57 -13.59 6.21
C ALA A 76 4.16 -12.56 7.19
N ARG A 77 3.79 -11.28 7.04
CA ARG A 77 4.19 -10.18 7.92
C ARG A 77 3.15 -9.86 9.01
N GLY A 78 2.11 -10.68 9.13
CA GLY A 78 1.08 -10.54 10.17
C GLY A 78 -0.07 -9.60 9.83
N TRP A 79 -0.25 -9.25 8.56
CA TRP A 79 -1.42 -8.50 8.10
C TRP A 79 -2.59 -9.46 7.83
N THR A 80 -3.81 -9.03 8.13
CA THR A 80 -5.00 -9.69 7.56
C THR A 80 -5.18 -9.15 6.15
N ALA A 81 -5.00 -9.97 5.13
CA ALA A 81 -5.04 -9.55 3.73
C ALA A 81 -5.98 -10.42 2.91
N ASP A 82 -6.83 -9.77 2.11
CA ASP A 82 -7.83 -10.39 1.25
C ASP A 82 -7.64 -9.94 -0.20
N VAL A 83 -7.59 -10.91 -1.12
CA VAL A 83 -7.63 -10.64 -2.55
C VAL A 83 -9.07 -10.35 -2.93
N VAL A 84 -9.33 -9.15 -3.45
CA VAL A 84 -10.66 -8.73 -3.86
C VAL A 84 -10.92 -9.21 -5.29
N PRO A 85 -12.13 -9.69 -5.61
CA PRO A 85 -12.47 -10.11 -6.96
C PRO A 85 -12.08 -9.06 -8.02
N PRO A 86 -11.44 -9.49 -9.12
CA PRO A 86 -11.00 -8.57 -10.15
C PRO A 86 -12.19 -7.95 -10.87
N GLU A 87 -12.01 -6.71 -11.29
CA GLU A 87 -13.06 -5.93 -11.97
C GLU A 87 -12.43 -5.17 -13.13
N ASN A 88 -12.88 -5.40 -14.37
CA ASN A 88 -12.37 -4.69 -15.56
C ASN A 88 -10.83 -4.71 -15.68
N GLY A 89 -10.20 -5.85 -15.40
CA GLY A 89 -8.74 -6.01 -15.43
C GLY A 89 -8.00 -5.32 -14.28
N HIS A 90 -8.70 -4.89 -13.23
CA HIS A 90 -8.14 -4.36 -11.99
C HIS A 90 -8.07 -5.44 -10.91
N TYR A 91 -6.86 -5.79 -10.49
CA TYR A 91 -6.57 -6.76 -9.44
C TYR A 91 -6.21 -6.01 -8.15
N ARG A 92 -6.74 -6.49 -7.02
CA ARG A 92 -6.75 -5.73 -5.77
C ARG A 92 -6.51 -6.62 -4.56
N VAL A 93 -5.76 -6.10 -3.59
CA VAL A 93 -5.72 -6.62 -2.22
C VAL A 93 -6.09 -5.51 -1.26
N ALA A 94 -6.89 -5.83 -0.25
CA ALA A 94 -7.09 -5.01 0.94
C ALA A 94 -6.45 -5.72 2.13
N ALA A 95 -5.69 -4.99 2.95
CA ALA A 95 -5.05 -5.54 4.12
C ALA A 95 -5.08 -4.58 5.30
N GLN A 96 -5.18 -5.14 6.51
CA GLN A 96 -5.26 -4.39 7.75
C GLN A 96 -4.39 -5.01 8.84
N ARG A 97 -3.84 -4.15 9.69
CA ARG A 97 -3.09 -4.55 10.89
C ARG A 97 -3.01 -3.39 11.87
N ASP A 98 -3.37 -3.60 13.14
CA ASP A 98 -3.14 -2.62 14.23
C ASP A 98 -3.63 -1.19 13.92
N GLY A 99 -4.72 -1.06 13.14
CA GLY A 99 -5.27 0.23 12.69
C GLY A 99 -4.60 0.84 11.46
N PHE A 100 -3.57 0.19 10.90
CA PHE A 100 -3.03 0.50 9.57
C PHE A 100 -3.88 -0.15 8.49
N ASP A 101 -4.04 0.55 7.38
CA ASP A 101 -4.70 0.06 6.17
C ASP A 101 -3.70 0.02 5.01
N VAL A 102 -3.77 -1.03 4.18
CA VAL A 102 -2.99 -1.17 2.95
C VAL A 102 -3.90 -1.64 1.82
N ALA A 103 -3.81 -0.96 0.69
CA ALA A 103 -4.43 -1.34 -0.57
C ALA A 103 -3.34 -1.61 -1.61
N VAL A 104 -3.46 -2.72 -2.33
CA VAL A 104 -2.58 -3.06 -3.45
C VAL A 104 -3.40 -3.07 -4.72
N HIS A 105 -2.85 -2.53 -5.79
CA HIS A 105 -3.51 -2.43 -7.08
C HIS A 105 -2.55 -2.80 -8.21
N ALA A 106 -3.01 -3.67 -9.11
CA ALA A 106 -2.36 -3.96 -10.38
C ALA A 106 -3.42 -3.99 -11.50
N TRP A 107 -3.01 -3.69 -12.72
CA TRP A 107 -3.91 -3.65 -13.89
C TRP A 107 -3.34 -4.46 -15.05
N GLU A 108 -4.20 -5.08 -15.86
CA GLU A 108 -3.75 -5.81 -17.06
C GLU A 108 -2.98 -4.94 -18.05
N ALA A 109 -3.34 -3.65 -18.14
CA ALA A 109 -2.75 -2.71 -19.08
C ALA A 109 -1.52 -1.96 -18.51
N ASP A 110 -1.13 -2.20 -17.27
CA ASP A 110 0.03 -1.56 -16.63
C ASP A 110 0.99 -2.63 -16.12
N TRP A 111 2.29 -2.37 -16.27
CA TRP A 111 3.32 -3.27 -15.75
C TRP A 111 3.65 -3.01 -14.28
N ARG A 112 3.07 -1.95 -13.71
CA ARG A 112 3.29 -1.55 -12.32
C ARG A 112 2.26 -2.19 -11.39
N ILE A 113 2.74 -2.56 -10.22
CA ILE A 113 1.93 -2.76 -9.02
C ILE A 113 2.13 -1.57 -8.09
N THR A 114 1.03 -1.08 -7.54
CA THR A 114 0.99 0.07 -6.62
C THR A 114 0.49 -0.38 -5.26
N LEU A 115 1.28 -0.13 -4.22
CA LEU A 115 0.91 -0.38 -2.83
C LEU A 115 0.71 0.97 -2.15
N THR A 116 -0.48 1.22 -1.61
CA THR A 116 -0.79 2.42 -0.83
C THR A 116 -1.15 2.01 0.58
N GLY A 117 -0.57 2.67 1.57
CA GLY A 117 -0.90 2.46 2.97
C GLY A 117 -1.25 3.74 3.69
N GLU A 118 -2.00 3.60 4.78
CA GLU A 118 -2.40 4.68 5.68
C GLU A 118 -2.09 4.30 7.14
N THR A 119 -1.58 5.26 7.91
CA THR A 119 -1.35 5.09 9.35
C THR A 119 -2.66 5.15 10.13
N PRO A 120 -2.73 4.58 11.35
CA PRO A 120 -3.90 4.72 12.21
C PRO A 120 -4.32 6.18 12.42
N VAL A 121 -5.63 6.40 12.55
CA VAL A 121 -6.18 7.71 12.88
C VAL A 121 -5.75 8.08 14.30
N VAL A 122 -4.95 9.13 14.42
CA VAL A 122 -4.64 9.74 15.72
C VAL A 122 -5.70 10.81 15.98
N SER A 123 -6.40 10.69 17.12
CA SER A 123 -7.41 11.65 17.61
C SER A 123 -6.82 12.55 18.70
#